data_AF-A0A7I9YWJ5-F1
#
_entry.id   AF-A0A7I9YWJ5-F1
#
_cell.length_a   1.000
_cell.length_b   1.000
_cell.length_c   1.000
_cell.angle_alpha   90.00
_cell.angle_beta   90.00
_cell.angle_gamma   90.00
#
_symmetry.space_group_name_H-M   'P 1'
#
loop_
_entity.id
_entity.type
_entity.pdbx_description
1 polymer ?
#
loop_
_entity_poly.entity_id
_entity_poly.type
_entity_poly.pdbx_seq_one_letter_code
_entity_poly.pdbx_strand_id
1 'polypeptide(L)'
;MDRITVAAVEDYGVDRMLRELRRDLREGVYLPAPARRVEIPKPRGGKRPLGIPTVRDRVAQAAAKIVLEPIFEADFFAVLVWVSAEAVGGDG
;
A
#
# COMPACT_ATOMS: atom_id res chain seq x y z
N MET A 1 10.67 2.97 -11.28
CA MET A 1 10.76 3.69 -12.56
C MET A 1 11.21 5.13 -12.28
N ASP A 2 10.66 5.76 -11.25
CA ASP A 2 11.14 7.01 -10.64
C ASP A 2 12.32 6.85 -9.63
N ARG A 3 12.49 5.66 -9.03
CA ARG A 3 13.54 5.33 -8.03
C ARG A 3 13.54 6.22 -6.78
N ILE A 4 12.47 6.98 -6.55
CA ILE A 4 12.29 7.80 -5.35
C ILE A 4 12.19 6.88 -4.14
N THR A 5 13.10 7.07 -3.18
CA THR A 5 13.12 6.36 -1.90
C THR A 5 12.21 7.04 -0.90
N VAL A 6 11.92 6.37 0.22
CA VAL A 6 11.16 6.99 1.32
C VAL A 6 11.92 8.20 1.88
N ALA A 7 13.24 8.07 2.08
CA ALA A 7 14.10 9.18 2.52
C ALA A 7 14.03 10.39 1.58
N ALA A 8 14.03 10.16 0.26
CA ALA A 8 13.90 11.25 -0.71
C ALA A 8 12.53 11.97 -0.61
N VAL A 9 11.46 11.27 -0.19
CA VAL A 9 10.16 11.88 0.09
C VAL A 9 10.19 12.70 1.38
N GLU A 10 10.89 12.22 2.40
CA GLU A 10 11.09 12.96 3.65
C GLU A 10 11.82 14.28 3.37
N ASP A 11 12.91 14.24 2.59
CA ASP A 11 13.66 15.42 2.16
C ASP A 11 12.81 16.37 1.28
N TYR A 12 11.99 15.82 0.39
CA TYR A 12 11.07 16.60 -0.46
C TYR A 12 9.92 17.25 0.35
N GLY A 13 9.60 16.68 1.51
CA GLY A 13 8.50 17.07 2.38
C GLY A 13 7.26 16.22 2.16
N VAL A 14 6.94 15.40 3.17
CA VAL A 14 5.76 14.50 3.17
C VAL A 14 4.46 15.26 2.94
N ASP A 15 4.23 16.35 3.68
CA ASP A 15 3.01 17.17 3.53
C ASP A 15 2.86 17.78 2.14
N ARG A 16 3.98 18.16 1.52
CA ARG A 16 3.98 18.71 0.17
C ARG A 16 3.53 17.63 -0.82
N MET A 17 4.17 16.46 -0.79
CA MET A 17 3.80 15.33 -1.64
C MET A 17 2.33 14.95 -1.46
N LEU A 18 1.84 14.89 -0.22
CA LEU A 18 0.44 14.55 0.08
C LEU A 18 -0.54 15.59 -0.46
N ARG A 19 -0.20 16.89 -0.38
CA ARG A 19 -1.03 17.96 -0.95
C ARG A 19 -1.11 17.85 -2.47
N GLU A 20 0.01 17.62 -3.13
CA GLU A 20 0.08 17.45 -4.59
C GLU A 20 -0.69 16.19 -5.03
N LEU A 21 -0.49 15.06 -4.34
CA LEU A 21 -1.24 13.83 -4.61
C LEU A 21 -2.74 14.02 -4.45
N ARG A 22 -3.17 14.66 -3.35
CA ARG A 22 -4.60 14.94 -3.11
C ARG A 22 -5.19 15.81 -4.22
N ARG A 23 -4.49 16.86 -4.64
CA ARG A 23 -4.94 17.74 -5.73
C ARG A 23 -5.14 16.92 -7.01
N ASP A 24 -4.11 16.19 -7.41
CA ASP A 24 -4.13 15.47 -8.69
C ASP A 24 -5.20 14.36 -8.70
N LEU A 25 -5.46 13.71 -7.55
CA LEU A 25 -6.57 12.75 -7.39
C LEU A 25 -7.94 13.43 -7.50
N ARG A 26 -8.12 14.59 -6.87
CA ARG A 26 -9.40 15.34 -6.91
C ARG A 26 -9.70 15.93 -8.28
N GLU A 27 -8.67 16.34 -9.00
CA GLU A 27 -8.78 16.88 -10.36
C GLU A 27 -8.89 15.76 -11.42
N GLY A 28 -8.74 14.49 -11.04
CA GLY A 28 -8.83 13.36 -11.96
C GLY A 28 -7.63 13.24 -12.91
N VAL A 29 -6.52 13.92 -12.62
CA VAL A 29 -5.30 13.95 -13.43
C VAL A 29 -4.20 13.02 -12.91
N TYR A 30 -4.45 12.34 -11.79
CA TYR A 30 -3.55 11.33 -11.27
C TYR A 30 -3.40 10.14 -12.23
N LEU A 31 -2.18 9.89 -12.69
CA LEU A 31 -1.81 8.76 -13.53
C LEU A 31 -0.82 7.86 -12.78
N PRO A 32 -1.18 6.60 -12.45
CA PRO A 32 -0.27 5.68 -11.79
C PRO A 32 0.97 5.40 -12.63
N ALA A 33 2.13 5.34 -11.99
CA ALA A 33 3.37 5.01 -12.69
C ALA A 33 3.51 3.48 -12.89
N PRO A 34 4.22 3.03 -13.95
CA PRO A 34 4.51 1.62 -14.14
C PRO A 34 5.29 1.02 -12.96
N ALA A 35 4.77 -0.08 -12.39
CA ALA A 35 5.44 -0.78 -11.30
C ALA A 35 6.79 -1.35 -11.73
N ARG A 36 7.81 -1.20 -10.88
CA ARG A 36 9.13 -1.78 -11.11
C ARG A 36 9.06 -3.29 -10.94
N ARG A 37 9.41 -4.06 -11.98
CA ARG A 37 9.54 -5.51 -11.89
C ARG A 37 10.85 -5.90 -11.20
N VAL A 38 10.74 -6.75 -10.19
CA VAL A 38 11.87 -7.38 -9.50
C VAL A 38 11.60 -8.87 -9.41
N GLU A 39 12.60 -9.70 -9.69
CA GLU A 39 12.50 -11.14 -9.49
C GLU A 39 13.07 -11.52 -8.13
N ILE A 40 12.27 -12.20 -7.30
CA ILE A 40 12.69 -12.69 -5.98
C ILE A 40 12.80 -14.21 -6.05
N PRO A 41 13.91 -14.82 -5.58
CA PRO A 41 14.08 -16.27 -5.58
C PRO A 41 13.07 -16.93 -4.63
N LYS A 42 12.55 -18.10 -5.01
CA LYS A 42 11.76 -18.95 -4.11
C LYS A 42 12.66 -19.90 -3.31
N PRO A 43 12.27 -20.30 -2.08
CA PRO A 43 13.07 -21.20 -1.24
C PRO A 43 13.39 -22.56 -1.87
N ARG A 44 12.52 -23.08 -2.75
CA ARG A 44 12.68 -24.41 -3.41
C ARG A 44 12.90 -24.31 -4.92
N GLY A 45 13.47 -23.20 -5.39
CA GLY A 45 13.75 -22.97 -6.80
C GLY A 45 12.65 -22.21 -7.55
N GLY A 46 13.04 -21.60 -8.67
CA GLY A 46 12.20 -20.68 -9.44
C GLY A 46 12.21 -19.25 -8.89
N LYS A 47 11.58 -18.33 -9.64
CA LYS A 47 11.50 -16.90 -9.32
C LYS A 47 10.05 -16.45 -9.22
N ARG A 48 9.75 -15.50 -8.33
CA ARG A 48 8.45 -14.79 -8.28
C ARG A 48 8.67 -13.37 -8.80
N PRO A 49 7.98 -12.96 -9.89
CA PRO A 49 7.97 -11.56 -10.27
C PRO A 49 7.18 -10.76 -9.25
N LEU A 50 7.77 -9.68 -8.76
CA LEU A 50 7.14 -8.69 -7.90
C LEU A 50 7.04 -7.37 -8.67
N GLY A 51 5.86 -6.76 -8.68
CA GLY A 51 5.67 -5.39 -9.12
C GLY A 51 5.76 -4.47 -7.90
N ILE A 52 6.74 -3.57 -7.87
CA ILE A 52 6.93 -2.59 -6.81
C ILE A 52 6.43 -1.23 -7.33
N PRO A 53 5.28 -0.73 -6.85
CA PRO A 53 4.79 0.61 -7.22
C PRO A 53 5.69 1.71 -6.64
N THR A 54 5.51 2.94 -7.11
CA THR A 54 6.22 4.11 -6.55
C THR A 54 5.77 4.39 -5.12
N VAL A 55 6.50 5.25 -4.39
CA VAL A 55 6.06 5.67 -3.05
C VAL A 55 4.69 6.35 -3.15
N ARG A 56 4.51 7.25 -4.12
CA ARG A 56 3.27 7.98 -4.36
C ARG A 56 2.09 7.03 -4.66
N ASP A 57 2.31 6.03 -5.52
CA ASP A 57 1.26 5.05 -5.85
C ASP A 57 0.91 4.18 -4.65
N ARG A 58 1.90 3.78 -3.83
CA ARG A 58 1.65 3.02 -2.60
C ARG A 58 0.80 3.79 -1.61
N VAL A 59 1.01 5.10 -1.48
CA VAL A 59 0.16 5.97 -0.64
C VAL A 59 -1.27 6.02 -1.18
N ALA A 60 -1.45 6.23 -2.49
CA ALA A 60 -2.78 6.25 -3.10
C ALA A 60 -3.53 4.91 -2.93
N GLN A 61 -2.84 3.79 -3.15
CA GLN A 61 -3.40 2.44 -2.97
C GLN A 61 -3.76 2.16 -1.51
N ALA A 62 -2.90 2.54 -0.56
CA ALA A 62 -3.17 2.36 0.87
C ALA A 62 -4.37 3.22 1.32
N ALA A 63 -4.46 4.47 0.86
CA ALA A 63 -5.59 5.34 1.16
C ALA A 63 -6.91 4.78 0.60
N ALA A 64 -6.90 4.25 -0.62
CA ALA A 64 -8.06 3.57 -1.19
C ALA A 64 -8.43 2.32 -0.39
N LYS A 65 -7.44 1.51 0.02
CA LYS A 65 -7.65 0.30 0.84
C LYS A 65 -8.37 0.63 2.15
N ILE A 66 -7.94 1.66 2.88
CA ILE A 66 -8.55 2.07 4.16
C ILE A 66 -10.06 2.34 4.01
N VAL A 67 -10.49 2.92 2.89
CA VAL A 67 -11.89 3.26 2.65
C VAL A 67 -12.68 2.05 2.12
N LEU A 68 -12.07 1.28 1.20
CA LEU A 68 -12.75 0.21 0.48
C LEU A 68 -12.83 -1.09 1.27
N GLU A 69 -11.81 -1.42 2.07
CA GLU A 69 -11.73 -2.66 2.85
C GLU A 69 -12.95 -2.86 3.77
N PRO A 70 -13.39 -1.90 4.62
CA PRO A 70 -14.56 -2.11 5.47
C PRO A 70 -15.86 -2.28 4.67
N ILE A 71 -15.97 -1.67 3.48
CA ILE A 71 -17.13 -1.82 2.60
C ILE A 71 -17.18 -3.26 2.06
N PHE A 72 -16.04 -3.75 1.58
CA PHE A 72 -15.95 -5.09 1.04
C PHE A 72 -16.06 -6.16 2.13
N GLU A 73 -15.44 -5.99 3.29
CA GLU A 73 -15.53 -6.92 4.42
C GLU A 73 -16.95 -7.07 4.96
N ALA A 74 -17.80 -6.03 4.84
CA ALA A 74 -19.20 -6.14 5.21
C ALA A 74 -19.97 -7.15 4.33
N ASP A 75 -19.62 -7.23 3.05
CA ASP A 75 -20.27 -8.11 2.06
C ASP A 75 -19.58 -9.49 1.96
N PHE A 76 -18.25 -9.54 2.13
CA PHE A 76 -17.48 -10.78 2.24
C PHE A 76 -17.60 -11.32 3.67
N PHE A 77 -18.71 -11.98 4.00
CA PHE A 77 -18.95 -12.78 5.23
C PHE A 77 -17.91 -12.57 6.35
N ALA A 78 -18.29 -11.83 7.41
CA ALA A 78 -17.48 -11.56 8.58
C ALA A 78 -16.75 -12.80 9.15
N VAL A 79 -15.53 -13.08 8.67
CA VAL A 79 -14.57 -14.01 9.28
C VAL A 79 -13.22 -13.30 9.45
N LEU A 80 -13.24 -12.00 9.73
CA LEU A 80 -12.04 -11.19 9.97
C LEU A 80 -12.08 -10.37 11.26
N VAL A 81 -13.04 -10.63 12.16
CA VAL A 81 -12.91 -10.18 13.56
C VAL A 81 -11.83 -10.98 14.33
N TRP A 82 -11.34 -12.08 13.76
CA TRP A 82 -10.44 -13.03 14.44
C TRP A 82 -8.96 -12.67 14.47
N VAL A 83 -8.49 -11.55 13.90
CA VAL A 83 -7.05 -11.21 13.96
C VAL A 83 -6.68 -10.25 15.09
N SER A 84 -7.64 -9.77 15.91
CA SER A 84 -7.32 -8.83 17.00
C SER A 84 -7.64 -9.31 18.42
N ALA A 85 -8.14 -10.54 18.63
CA ALA A 85 -8.56 -11.01 19.95
C ALA A 85 -7.54 -11.93 20.68
N GLU A 86 -6.54 -12.52 20.02
CA GLU A 86 -5.57 -13.43 20.68
C GLU A 86 -4.24 -12.75 21.03
N ALA A 87 -4.31 -11.58 21.66
CA ALA A 87 -3.12 -10.91 22.18
C ALA A 87 -3.34 -10.21 23.53
N VAL A 88 -4.15 -10.76 24.44
CA VAL A 88 -4.06 -10.46 25.88
C VAL A 88 -4.47 -11.68 26.70
N GLY A 89 -3.53 -12.26 27.45
CA GLY A 89 -3.81 -12.99 28.68
C GLY A 89 -3.65 -14.51 28.63
N GLY A 90 -2.41 -14.98 28.53
CA GLY A 90 -2.03 -16.26 29.13
C GLY A 90 -1.82 -16.13 30.64
N ASP A 91 -2.04 -17.26 31.32
CA ASP A 91 -1.52 -17.67 32.62
C ASP A 91 -2.49 -17.60 33.81
N GLY A 92 -3.21 -18.71 33.99
CA GLY A 92 -3.62 -19.25 35.28
C GLY A 92 -2.87 -20.54 35.55
#